data_AF-A0AAV5M6C8-F1
#
_entry.id   AF-A0AAV5M6C8-F1
#
_cell.length_a   1.000
_cell.length_b   1.000
_cell.length_c   1.000
_cell.angle_alpha   90.00
_cell.angle_beta   90.00
_cell.angle_gamma   90.00
#
_symmetry.space_group_name_H-M   'P 1'
#
loop_
_entity.id
_entity.type
_entity.pdbx_description
1 polymer ?
#
loop_
_entity_poly.entity_id
_entity_poly.type
_entity_poly.pdbx_seq_one_letter_code
_entity_poly.pdbx_strand_id
1 'polypeptide(L)'
;MDPTRVNSAAHCSGTTPSEESALDFDRSCCSHSHLPSLSPPTLQPFAPSGQHCECSAPYFSWPTSSRLNDAAEERANYFANLQKGVPPTIGQLPKSQQATTLLELMTIRAFHSKILRCYSLGTAIGFRIRKGVLTDIPAILVFVSRKVDKKWLSPIQRLPTALEGPGGVWCDVDVLEFSYFGAPEPTPKEQFYTDIVDDLRGGDPYIGSGSQVANQETYGTLGAIVKSQSGSRQVGFLTNRHVAVNLDYPSQKMFHPLPPTLGPGVYLGAVERATSFITDDLWYGIFAGINPETFVRADGAFIPFADDFDMSTVTTSVKGVGEIGDVKVIDLQCSIGSLIGKQVMKVGRSSGLTTGTVLAYALEYNDEKGICFLTDFLVVGENQLSFDLEGDSGSLIMMKSENGGKPQPIGIIWGGTANRGRLKLKVGQPPVNWTSGVDLGRLLNLLQLDLITTDEGLEGLKGLFCVKY
;
A
#
# COMPACT_ATOMS: atom_id res chain seq x y z
N MET A 1 -22.11 -61.56 28.32
CA MET A 1 -21.03 -60.69 28.81
C MET A 1 -21.54 -59.27 28.74
N ASP A 2 -21.42 -58.57 29.86
CA ASP A 2 -22.15 -57.34 30.19
C ASP A 2 -22.01 -56.17 29.19
N PRO A 3 -23.07 -55.36 29.04
CA PRO A 3 -23.10 -54.13 28.26
C PRO A 3 -22.85 -52.90 29.16
N THR A 4 -22.34 -51.79 28.61
CA THR A 4 -22.50 -50.49 29.26
C THR A 4 -22.87 -49.41 28.24
N ARG A 5 -24.09 -48.92 28.43
CA ARG A 5 -24.68 -47.71 27.88
C ARG A 5 -25.07 -46.86 29.10
N VAL A 6 -25.15 -45.54 28.88
CA VAL A 6 -26.07 -44.56 29.51
C VAL A 6 -25.44 -43.53 30.48
N ASN A 7 -25.58 -42.27 30.02
CA ASN A 7 -25.84 -40.99 30.69
C ASN A 7 -24.92 -40.42 31.77
N SER A 8 -24.73 -39.10 31.64
CA SER A 8 -24.78 -38.19 32.79
C SER A 8 -25.53 -36.92 32.38
N ALA A 9 -26.58 -36.64 33.12
CA ALA A 9 -27.46 -35.48 33.00
C ALA A 9 -26.90 -34.27 33.74
N ALA A 10 -27.58 -33.15 33.50
CA ALA A 10 -27.38 -31.80 34.01
C ALA A 10 -27.24 -31.67 35.54
N HIS A 11 -26.49 -30.65 35.96
CA HIS A 11 -26.79 -29.86 37.15
C HIS A 11 -26.62 -28.37 36.85
N CYS A 12 -27.71 -27.63 37.07
CA CYS A 12 -27.76 -26.17 37.14
C CYS A 12 -27.78 -25.73 38.61
N SER A 13 -27.04 -24.66 38.93
CA SER A 13 -27.27 -23.71 40.03
C SER A 13 -26.35 -22.50 39.73
N GLY A 14 -26.80 -21.36 39.21
CA GLY A 14 -27.56 -20.26 39.87
C GLY A 14 -26.63 -19.49 40.83
N THR A 15 -26.42 -18.16 40.86
CA THR A 15 -26.98 -16.94 40.22
C THR A 15 -26.11 -15.73 40.66
N THR A 16 -25.57 -14.94 39.71
CA THR A 16 -25.39 -13.44 39.64
C THR A 16 -24.78 -12.61 40.82
N PRO A 17 -24.58 -11.26 40.74
CA PRO A 17 -23.35 -10.56 40.30
C PRO A 17 -22.84 -9.46 41.30
N SER A 18 -21.62 -8.91 41.14
CA SER A 18 -21.24 -7.59 41.71
C SER A 18 -19.94 -7.07 41.05
N GLU A 19 -19.98 -5.98 40.29
CA GLU A 19 -19.75 -4.58 40.71
C GLU A 19 -18.27 -4.23 40.99
N GLU A 20 -17.73 -3.45 40.05
CA GLU A 20 -17.00 -2.19 40.24
C GLU A 20 -16.25 -1.96 41.56
N SER A 21 -14.94 -1.67 41.46
CA SER A 21 -14.26 -0.72 42.36
C SER A 21 -12.97 -0.21 41.73
N ALA A 22 -13.00 1.09 41.43
CA ALA A 22 -11.85 1.94 41.28
C ALA A 22 -11.15 2.16 42.63
N LEU A 23 -10.02 2.88 42.56
CA LEU A 23 -9.17 3.43 43.61
C LEU A 23 -7.93 2.58 43.93
N ASP A 24 -6.77 3.12 43.54
CA ASP A 24 -5.68 3.23 44.50
C ASP A 24 -5.05 4.63 44.37
N PHE A 25 -5.22 5.37 45.47
CA PHE A 25 -4.62 6.64 45.80
C PHE A 25 -3.55 6.31 46.85
N ASP A 26 -2.30 6.67 46.59
CA ASP A 26 -1.25 6.84 47.62
C ASP A 26 -0.09 7.56 46.90
N ARG A 27 0.12 8.87 47.02
CA ARG A 27 0.36 9.71 48.21
C ARG A 27 1.51 9.21 49.07
N SER A 28 2.74 9.35 48.56
CA SER A 28 3.94 9.36 49.40
C SER A 28 4.27 10.80 49.81
N CYS A 29 4.34 10.99 51.12
CA CYS A 29 4.50 12.25 51.83
C CYS A 29 5.91 12.84 51.67
N CYS A 30 5.95 14.14 51.41
CA CYS A 30 7.12 14.99 51.65
C CYS A 30 7.23 15.31 53.15
N SER A 31 8.46 15.44 53.66
CA SER A 31 8.77 16.26 54.85
C SER A 31 10.23 16.75 54.81
N HIS A 32 10.35 18.05 54.52
CA HIS A 32 11.25 19.08 55.07
C HIS A 32 12.77 18.87 55.08
N SER A 33 13.58 19.81 54.58
CA SER A 33 13.86 21.04 55.33
C SER A 33 14.43 22.19 54.46
N HIS A 34 14.06 23.42 54.86
CA HIS A 34 14.41 24.73 54.31
C HIS A 34 15.85 25.17 54.61
N LEU A 35 16.41 26.08 53.80
CA LEU A 35 17.11 27.35 54.16
C LEU A 35 17.56 28.11 52.86
N PRO A 36 17.90 29.43 52.88
CA PRO A 36 17.33 30.41 51.95
C PRO A 36 18.36 31.23 51.13
N SER A 37 17.83 31.95 50.12
CA SER A 37 18.22 33.30 49.64
C SER A 37 19.64 33.55 49.11
N LEU A 38 19.75 34.11 47.89
CA LEU A 38 20.32 35.46 47.63
C LEU A 38 20.36 35.78 46.11
N SER A 39 19.87 36.96 45.75
CA SER A 39 20.17 37.73 44.52
C SER A 39 19.91 39.21 44.87
N PRO A 40 20.36 40.25 44.12
CA PRO A 40 21.35 40.36 43.03
C PRO A 40 22.34 41.55 43.28
N PRO A 41 22.99 42.13 42.25
CA PRO A 41 22.61 43.52 41.95
C PRO A 41 22.44 43.86 40.45
N THR A 42 21.67 44.93 40.27
CA THR A 42 21.07 45.53 39.06
C THR A 42 21.82 46.79 38.59
N LEU A 43 21.40 47.28 37.40
CA LEU A 43 21.43 48.67 36.84
C LEU A 43 22.50 48.93 35.75
N GLN A 44 22.23 49.48 34.54
CA GLN A 44 21.02 49.98 33.85
C GLN A 44 21.40 50.46 32.38
N PRO A 45 20.61 51.25 31.60
CA PRO A 45 19.73 50.85 30.47
C PRO A 45 20.08 51.50 29.09
N PHE A 46 19.38 51.10 28.00
CA PHE A 46 18.69 51.99 27.02
C PHE A 46 17.89 51.15 25.98
N ALA A 47 16.71 51.65 25.61
CA ALA A 47 15.60 51.00 24.87
C ALA A 47 15.50 51.51 23.41
N PRO A 48 14.37 51.35 22.66
CA PRO A 48 13.62 50.15 22.25
C PRO A 48 13.38 50.09 20.71
N SER A 49 13.08 48.91 20.15
CA SER A 49 12.22 48.81 18.96
C SER A 49 11.75 47.38 18.68
N GLY A 50 10.41 47.22 18.58
CA GLY A 50 9.77 46.20 17.73
C GLY A 50 9.36 44.90 18.40
N GLN A 51 8.07 44.80 18.76
CA GLN A 51 7.40 43.53 19.02
C GLN A 51 7.41 42.67 17.75
N HIS A 52 8.03 41.49 17.80
CA HIS A 52 7.63 40.34 17.00
C HIS A 52 7.72 39.09 17.89
N CYS A 53 6.62 38.35 17.95
CA CYS A 53 6.50 37.11 18.71
C CYS A 53 7.35 36.03 18.01
N GLU A 54 8.55 35.77 18.52
CA GLU A 54 9.44 34.70 18.03
C GLU A 54 8.91 33.33 18.48
N CYS A 55 8.09 32.71 17.62
CA CYS A 55 7.87 31.27 17.63
C CYS A 55 8.42 30.73 16.29
N SER A 56 9.75 30.73 16.14
CA SER A 56 10.43 30.17 14.98
C SER A 56 11.31 29.00 15.42
N ALA A 57 10.78 27.78 15.29
CA ALA A 57 11.65 26.62 15.14
C ALA A 57 12.56 26.89 13.93
N PRO A 58 13.88 26.61 14.00
CA PRO A 58 14.78 26.87 12.90
C PRO A 58 14.28 26.08 11.69
N TYR A 59 14.05 26.79 10.59
CA TYR A 59 13.56 26.26 9.32
C TYR A 59 14.53 25.17 8.84
N PHE A 60 14.22 23.91 9.14
CA PHE A 60 15.00 22.77 8.67
C PHE A 60 14.66 22.59 7.19
N SER A 61 15.56 22.97 6.30
CA SER A 61 15.41 22.71 4.88
C SER A 61 15.60 21.21 4.65
N TRP A 62 14.49 20.50 4.55
CA TRP A 62 14.46 19.10 4.12
C TRP A 62 15.17 18.93 2.78
N PRO A 63 15.69 17.72 2.47
CA PRO A 63 16.23 17.47 1.14
C PRO A 63 15.17 17.82 0.10
N THR A 64 15.53 18.69 -0.83
CA THR A 64 14.71 18.93 -2.01
C THR A 64 14.55 17.61 -2.76
N SER A 65 13.41 17.41 -3.44
CA SER A 65 13.14 16.25 -4.31
C SER A 65 14.25 15.97 -5.33
N SER A 66 15.18 16.91 -5.54
CA SER A 66 16.41 16.74 -6.30
C SER A 66 17.45 15.78 -5.71
N ARG A 67 17.31 15.32 -4.45
CA ARG A 67 18.20 14.32 -3.82
C ARG A 67 17.65 12.90 -3.78
N LEU A 68 16.62 12.60 -4.58
CA LEU A 68 16.02 11.26 -4.59
C LEU A 68 17.03 10.17 -5.02
N ASN A 69 18.13 10.48 -5.71
CA ASN A 69 19.06 9.45 -6.23
C ASN A 69 20.26 9.11 -5.31
N ASP A 70 20.12 9.19 -3.99
CA ASP A 70 21.25 8.94 -3.05
C ASP A 70 21.41 7.43 -2.75
N ALA A 71 22.64 6.92 -2.75
CA ALA A 71 22.95 5.52 -2.44
C ALA A 71 22.64 5.17 -0.97
N ALA A 72 22.43 3.88 -0.65
CA ALA A 72 22.07 3.45 0.71
C ALA A 72 23.04 3.93 1.82
N GLU A 73 24.34 4.01 1.50
CA GLU A 73 25.37 4.53 2.41
C GLU A 73 25.22 6.05 2.66
N GLU A 74 24.91 6.82 1.62
CA GLU A 74 24.67 8.26 1.73
C GLU A 74 23.43 8.55 2.58
N ARG A 75 22.35 7.78 2.39
CA ARG A 75 21.15 7.84 3.22
C ARG A 75 21.47 7.52 4.69
N ALA A 76 22.24 6.46 4.93
CA ALA A 76 22.66 6.08 6.27
C ALA A 76 23.49 7.19 6.95
N ASN A 77 24.43 7.80 6.21
CA ASN A 77 25.25 8.91 6.69
C ASN A 77 24.41 10.16 6.97
N TYR A 78 23.46 10.50 6.10
CA TYR A 78 22.53 11.61 6.29
C TYR A 78 21.76 11.47 7.60
N PHE A 79 21.07 10.35 7.81
CA PHE A 79 20.27 10.12 9.01
C PHE A 79 21.13 9.94 10.27
N ALA A 80 22.31 9.32 10.18
CA ALA A 80 23.24 9.23 11.31
C ALA A 80 23.71 10.60 11.78
N ASN A 81 23.90 11.56 10.87
CA ASN A 81 24.26 12.93 11.23
C ASN A 81 23.09 13.70 11.86
N LEU A 82 21.84 13.39 11.48
CA LEU A 82 20.65 13.97 12.11
C LEU A 82 20.37 13.41 13.52
N GLN A 83 20.71 12.14 13.77
CA GLN A 83 20.55 11.51 15.08
C GLN A 83 21.53 12.02 16.15
N LYS A 84 22.61 12.73 15.75
CA LYS A 84 23.53 13.41 16.67
C LYS A 84 22.85 14.63 17.31
N GLY A 85 21.89 14.40 18.21
CA GLY A 85 21.23 15.47 18.98
C GLY A 85 19.85 15.16 19.57
N VAL A 86 19.21 14.04 19.22
CA VAL A 86 17.83 13.74 19.65
C VAL A 86 17.75 12.33 20.27
N PRO A 87 17.73 12.18 21.60
CA PRO A 87 17.48 10.89 22.23
C PRO A 87 16.01 10.47 22.08
N PRO A 88 15.70 9.17 21.92
CA PRO A 88 14.33 8.69 21.85
C PRO A 88 13.61 8.88 23.19
N THR A 89 12.51 9.64 23.19
CA THR A 89 11.69 9.88 24.38
C THR A 89 10.85 8.64 24.69
N ILE A 90 11.20 7.90 25.74
CA ILE A 90 10.42 6.74 26.20
C ILE A 90 9.30 7.25 27.14
N GLY A 91 8.05 7.26 26.65
CA GLY A 91 6.85 7.28 27.51
C GLY A 91 6.11 8.61 27.68
N GLN A 92 6.59 9.73 27.12
CA GLN A 92 5.81 10.97 26.99
C GLN A 92 5.48 11.22 25.52
N LEU A 93 4.22 11.58 25.21
CA LEU A 93 3.88 12.07 23.87
C LEU A 93 4.69 13.35 23.60
N PRO A 94 5.37 13.47 22.44
CA PRO A 94 6.04 14.70 22.05
C PRO A 94 5.02 15.86 22.04
N LYS A 95 5.41 17.03 22.57
CA LYS A 95 4.56 18.24 22.56
C LYS A 95 4.54 18.95 21.20
N SER A 96 5.32 18.46 20.25
CA SER A 96 5.52 18.99 18.92
C SER A 96 4.38 18.60 17.96
N GLN A 97 4.48 19.07 16.72
CA GLN A 97 3.45 18.85 15.70
C GLN A 97 3.40 17.37 15.29
N GLN A 98 2.19 16.82 15.25
CA GLN A 98 1.95 15.48 14.70
C GLN A 98 2.01 15.53 13.16
N ALA A 99 2.54 14.48 12.54
CA ALA A 99 2.64 14.35 11.09
C ALA A 99 1.26 14.50 10.42
N THR A 100 1.17 15.24 9.33
CA THR A 100 -0.09 15.48 8.60
C THR A 100 -0.03 14.98 7.15
N THR A 101 1.17 14.80 6.61
CA THR A 101 1.44 14.42 5.21
C THR A 101 2.05 13.03 5.08
N LEU A 102 1.92 12.44 3.89
CA LEU A 102 2.58 11.16 3.58
C LEU A 102 4.11 11.29 3.66
N LEU A 103 4.65 12.43 3.22
CA LEU A 103 6.07 12.74 3.24
C LEU A 103 6.65 12.72 4.66
N GLU A 104 5.96 13.32 5.62
CA GLU A 104 6.40 13.31 7.03
C GLU A 104 6.44 11.88 7.58
N LEU A 105 5.44 11.04 7.30
CA LEU A 105 5.47 9.64 7.72
C LEU A 105 6.60 8.84 7.06
N MET A 106 6.80 9.02 5.74
CA MET A 106 7.92 8.40 5.01
C MET A 106 9.27 8.79 5.64
N THR A 107 9.39 10.05 6.03
CA THR A 107 10.60 10.62 6.63
C THR A 107 10.86 10.07 8.03
N ILE A 108 9.84 10.06 8.90
CA ILE A 108 9.95 9.49 10.25
C ILE A 108 10.34 8.01 10.15
N ARG A 109 9.71 7.26 9.25
CA ARG A 109 10.04 5.84 9.02
C ARG A 109 11.49 5.65 8.58
N ALA A 110 11.96 6.42 7.60
CA ALA A 110 13.33 6.33 7.10
C ALA A 110 14.35 6.67 8.19
N PHE A 111 14.09 7.72 8.98
CA PHE A 111 14.92 8.13 10.11
C PHE A 111 15.04 7.02 11.18
N HIS A 112 13.97 6.24 11.39
CA HIS A 112 13.91 5.15 12.37
C HIS A 112 14.07 3.75 11.75
N SER A 113 14.57 3.64 10.52
CA SER A 113 14.57 2.37 9.78
C SER A 113 15.31 1.24 10.53
N LYS A 114 16.39 1.57 11.26
CA LYS A 114 17.17 0.60 12.04
C LYS A 114 16.33 -0.07 13.13
N ILE A 115 15.67 0.73 13.98
CA ILE A 115 14.88 0.20 15.11
C ILE A 115 13.62 -0.51 14.63
N LEU A 116 13.00 0.01 13.57
CA LEU A 116 11.79 -0.56 13.00
C LEU A 116 12.02 -1.96 12.42
N ARG A 117 13.19 -2.22 11.83
CA ARG A 117 13.50 -3.50 11.18
C ARG A 117 13.88 -4.63 12.15
N CYS A 118 14.41 -4.35 13.34
CA CYS A 118 14.99 -5.36 14.22
C CYS A 118 14.02 -6.49 14.63
N TYR A 119 12.71 -6.21 14.76
CA TYR A 119 11.70 -7.19 15.20
C TYR A 119 10.37 -7.08 14.43
N SER A 120 10.44 -6.69 13.16
CA SER A 120 9.27 -6.57 12.29
C SER A 120 9.34 -7.53 11.10
N LEU A 121 8.18 -7.97 10.62
CA LEU A 121 8.02 -8.59 9.31
C LEU A 121 8.00 -7.55 8.18
N GLY A 122 7.81 -6.28 8.52
CA GLY A 122 7.75 -5.17 7.58
C GLY A 122 7.13 -3.95 8.23
N THR A 123 7.10 -2.84 7.49
CA THR A 123 6.44 -1.61 7.90
C THR A 123 5.68 -0.95 6.75
N ALA A 124 4.68 -0.14 7.06
CA ALA A 124 3.99 0.71 6.10
C ALA A 124 3.62 2.04 6.77
N ILE A 125 3.18 3.02 5.99
CA ILE A 125 2.67 4.28 6.52
C ILE A 125 1.15 4.34 6.39
N GLY A 126 0.48 4.92 7.39
CA GLY A 126 -0.98 5.03 7.36
C GLY A 126 -1.54 5.68 8.61
N PHE A 127 -2.77 5.28 8.96
CA PHE A 127 -3.41 5.65 10.21
C PHE A 127 -3.49 4.47 11.15
N ARG A 128 -3.54 4.77 12.45
CA ARG A 128 -3.71 3.78 13.51
C ARG A 128 -5.04 3.05 13.38
N ILE A 129 -5.04 1.76 13.71
CA ILE A 129 -6.22 0.90 13.71
C ILE A 129 -6.55 0.53 15.14
N ARG A 130 -7.75 0.91 15.59
CA ARG A 130 -8.25 0.63 16.95
C ARG A 130 -9.48 -0.26 16.88
N LYS A 131 -9.38 -1.46 17.46
CA LYS A 131 -10.48 -2.44 17.52
C LYS A 131 -11.09 -2.73 16.13
N GLY A 132 -10.24 -2.79 15.09
CA GLY A 132 -10.64 -3.02 13.71
C GLY A 132 -11.10 -1.78 12.93
N VAL A 133 -11.09 -0.60 13.54
CA VAL A 133 -11.50 0.66 12.90
C VAL A 133 -10.28 1.50 12.61
N LEU A 134 -10.14 1.93 11.35
CA LEU A 134 -9.12 2.89 10.93
C LEU A 134 -9.46 4.26 11.54
N THR A 135 -8.49 4.86 12.22
CA THR A 135 -8.61 6.19 12.83
C THR A 135 -8.06 7.26 11.88
N ASP A 136 -8.00 8.49 12.33
CA ASP A 136 -7.30 9.62 11.70
C ASP A 136 -5.93 9.90 12.34
N ILE A 137 -5.46 9.04 13.26
CA ILE A 137 -4.20 9.21 13.98
C ILE A 137 -3.04 8.70 13.11
N PRO A 138 -2.14 9.58 12.64
CA PRO A 138 -0.96 9.23 11.82
C PRO A 138 -0.08 8.19 12.51
N ALA A 139 0.30 7.13 11.79
CA ALA A 139 1.11 6.07 12.36
C ALA A 139 2.06 5.41 11.36
N ILE A 140 3.21 4.95 11.86
CA ILE A 140 3.98 3.88 11.24
C ILE A 140 3.35 2.56 11.65
N LEU A 141 2.88 1.80 10.65
CA LEU A 141 2.36 0.46 10.84
C LEU A 141 3.53 -0.51 10.86
N VAL A 142 3.69 -1.27 11.95
CA VAL A 142 4.75 -2.26 12.11
C VAL A 142 4.13 -3.64 12.18
N PHE A 143 4.44 -4.47 11.20
CA PHE A 143 3.87 -5.80 11.09
C PHE A 143 4.69 -6.82 11.89
N VAL A 144 4.02 -7.65 12.67
CA VAL A 144 4.64 -8.71 13.48
C VAL A 144 3.91 -10.03 13.29
N SER A 145 4.61 -11.14 13.52
CA SER A 145 4.00 -12.48 13.45
C SER A 145 3.03 -12.75 14.61
N ARG A 146 3.27 -12.14 15.78
CA ARG A 146 2.43 -12.31 16.96
C ARG A 146 2.57 -11.15 17.95
N LYS A 147 1.45 -10.66 18.46
CA LYS A 147 1.39 -9.77 19.63
C LYS A 147 1.36 -10.60 20.90
N VAL A 148 2.20 -10.24 21.86
CA VAL A 148 2.23 -10.85 23.19
C VAL A 148 2.22 -9.76 24.26
N ASP A 149 1.89 -10.14 25.49
CA ASP A 149 1.93 -9.24 26.63
C ASP A 149 3.33 -8.66 26.85
N LYS A 150 3.42 -7.39 27.24
CA LYS A 150 4.67 -6.66 27.47
C LYS A 150 5.60 -7.35 28.48
N LYS A 151 5.05 -8.12 29.44
CA LYS A 151 5.84 -8.87 30.42
C LYS A 151 6.68 -9.99 29.81
N TRP A 152 6.26 -10.49 28.63
CA TRP A 152 6.98 -11.53 27.89
C TRP A 152 7.96 -10.96 26.87
N LEU A 153 7.96 -9.64 26.67
CA LEU A 153 8.88 -8.96 25.76
C LEU A 153 10.11 -8.46 26.53
N SER A 154 11.28 -8.85 26.04
CA SER A 154 12.53 -8.20 26.43
C SER A 154 12.50 -6.71 26.02
N PRO A 155 13.26 -5.83 26.69
CA PRO A 155 13.26 -4.40 26.38
C PRO A 155 13.51 -4.08 24.91
N ILE A 156 14.38 -4.84 24.23
CA ILE A 156 14.74 -4.62 22.83
C ILE A 156 13.61 -5.02 21.85
N GLN A 157 12.71 -5.91 22.25
CA GLN A 157 11.55 -6.33 21.46
C GLN A 157 10.35 -5.38 21.63
N ARG A 158 10.44 -4.38 22.51
CA ARG A 158 9.37 -3.41 22.73
C ARG A 158 9.53 -2.26 21.74
N LEU A 159 8.64 -2.20 20.78
CA LEU A 159 8.52 -1.05 19.89
C LEU A 159 8.05 0.18 20.69
N PRO A 160 8.57 1.38 20.37
CA PRO A 160 8.11 2.62 20.99
C PRO A 160 6.64 2.88 20.65
N THR A 161 5.94 3.69 21.44
CA THR A 161 4.52 4.03 21.19
C THR A 161 4.36 5.16 20.17
N ALA A 162 5.39 5.98 20.02
CA ALA A 162 5.46 7.09 19.07
C ALA A 162 6.91 7.26 18.61
N LEU A 163 7.09 7.84 17.43
CA LEU A 163 8.38 8.17 16.86
C LEU A 163 8.41 9.66 16.54
N GLU A 164 9.47 10.33 16.98
CA GLU A 164 9.78 11.70 16.61
C GLU A 164 10.86 11.70 15.53
N GLY A 165 10.56 12.27 14.37
CA GLY A 165 11.51 12.46 13.28
C GLY A 165 12.25 13.79 13.37
N PRO A 166 13.08 14.11 12.36
CA PRO A 166 13.77 15.38 12.32
C PRO A 166 12.80 16.57 12.32
N GLY A 167 13.22 17.70 12.90
CA GLY A 167 12.35 18.87 13.07
C GLY A 167 11.27 18.73 14.15
N GLY A 168 11.27 17.63 14.90
CA GLY A 168 10.33 17.38 15.99
C GLY A 168 8.96 16.86 15.55
N VAL A 169 8.74 16.64 14.25
CA VAL A 169 7.47 16.07 13.77
C VAL A 169 7.35 14.62 14.23
N TRP A 170 6.21 14.22 14.76
CA TRP A 170 6.04 12.88 15.34
C TRP A 170 4.78 12.16 14.84
N CYS A 171 4.76 10.83 14.98
CA CYS A 171 3.58 10.01 14.72
C CYS A 171 3.50 8.82 15.69
N ASP A 172 2.35 8.16 15.74
CA ASP A 172 2.17 6.93 16.50
C ASP A 172 2.96 5.78 15.85
N VAL A 173 3.21 4.73 16.63
CA VAL A 173 3.56 3.40 16.11
C VAL A 173 2.39 2.48 16.37
N ASP A 174 1.86 1.87 15.32
CA ASP A 174 0.82 0.87 15.43
C ASP A 174 1.34 -0.50 15.05
N VAL A 175 1.32 -1.42 16.01
CA VAL A 175 1.76 -2.80 15.78
C VAL A 175 0.59 -3.58 15.22
N LEU A 176 0.76 -4.27 14.11
CA LEU A 176 -0.27 -5.09 13.46
C LEU A 176 0.19 -6.55 13.38
N GLU A 177 -0.70 -7.48 13.72
CA GLU A 177 -0.36 -8.90 13.70
C GLU A 177 -0.78 -9.53 12.37
N PHE A 178 0.13 -10.29 11.76
CA PHE A 178 -0.20 -11.22 10.68
C PHE A 178 -0.50 -12.60 11.25
N SER A 179 -1.54 -13.25 10.72
CA SER A 179 -1.67 -14.70 10.80
C SER A 179 -0.68 -15.34 9.83
N TYR A 180 0.60 -15.30 10.19
CA TYR A 180 1.70 -15.82 9.38
C TYR A 180 1.71 -17.36 9.35
N PHE A 181 1.30 -17.97 10.46
CA PHE A 181 1.16 -19.42 10.60
C PHE A 181 -0.31 -19.82 10.44
N GLY A 182 -0.58 -20.68 9.47
CA GLY A 182 -1.91 -21.21 9.15
C GLY A 182 -2.02 -21.51 7.66
N ALA A 183 -2.77 -22.56 7.28
CA ALA A 183 -3.09 -22.77 5.88
C ALA A 183 -3.85 -21.54 5.36
N PRO A 184 -3.57 -21.07 4.13
CA PRO A 184 -4.48 -20.13 3.48
C PRO A 184 -5.88 -20.71 3.60
N GLU A 185 -6.86 -19.95 4.11
CA GLU A 185 -8.24 -20.41 3.96
C GLU A 185 -8.44 -20.59 2.45
N PRO A 186 -8.83 -21.79 1.99
CA PRO A 186 -9.16 -21.96 0.59
C PRO A 186 -10.24 -20.94 0.32
N THR A 187 -9.88 -19.89 -0.43
CA THR A 187 -10.90 -19.00 -0.95
C THR A 187 -11.78 -19.90 -1.78
N PRO A 188 -13.09 -19.98 -1.50
CA PRO A 188 -13.96 -20.89 -2.22
C PRO A 188 -13.66 -20.76 -3.70
N LYS A 189 -13.32 -21.86 -4.37
CA LYS A 189 -13.23 -21.90 -5.84
C LYS A 189 -14.61 -21.74 -6.48
N GLU A 190 -15.61 -21.27 -5.72
CA GLU A 190 -16.79 -20.64 -6.26
C GLU A 190 -16.30 -19.44 -7.05
N GLN A 191 -15.99 -19.71 -8.31
CA GLN A 191 -15.89 -18.69 -9.33
C GLN A 191 -17.17 -17.88 -9.17
N PHE A 192 -17.04 -16.58 -8.89
CA PHE A 192 -18.18 -15.68 -8.89
C PHE A 192 -18.72 -15.69 -10.32
N TYR A 193 -19.64 -16.60 -10.63
CA TYR A 193 -20.35 -16.66 -11.90
C TYR A 193 -21.35 -15.52 -11.89
N THR A 194 -20.82 -14.35 -12.22
CA THR A 194 -21.59 -13.15 -12.49
C THR A 194 -21.47 -12.87 -13.98
N ASP A 195 -22.47 -12.23 -14.56
CA ASP A 195 -22.44 -11.84 -15.97
C ASP A 195 -21.19 -11.03 -16.30
N ILE A 196 -20.74 -10.16 -15.37
CA ILE A 196 -19.48 -9.43 -15.50
C ILE A 196 -18.30 -10.38 -15.66
N VAL A 197 -18.17 -11.41 -14.82
CA VAL A 197 -17.02 -12.32 -14.87
C VAL A 197 -17.04 -13.17 -16.14
N ASP A 198 -18.21 -13.60 -16.61
CA ASP A 198 -18.34 -14.35 -17.87
C ASP A 198 -17.93 -13.48 -19.06
N ASP A 199 -18.44 -12.25 -19.11
CA ASP A 199 -18.10 -11.25 -20.10
C ASP A 199 -16.60 -10.98 -20.18
N LEU A 200 -15.95 -10.73 -19.04
CA LEU A 200 -14.51 -10.47 -18.95
C LEU A 200 -13.66 -11.66 -19.44
N ARG A 201 -14.23 -12.86 -19.50
CA ARG A 201 -13.58 -14.11 -19.94
C ARG A 201 -13.93 -14.47 -21.39
N GLY A 202 -14.44 -13.51 -22.16
CA GLY A 202 -14.72 -13.67 -23.59
C GLY A 202 -16.20 -13.83 -23.94
N GLY A 203 -17.11 -13.63 -22.99
CA GLY A 203 -18.55 -13.49 -23.28
C GLY A 203 -18.90 -12.16 -23.95
N ASP A 204 -18.09 -11.11 -23.73
CA ASP A 204 -18.27 -9.78 -24.33
C ASP A 204 -17.51 -9.65 -25.67
N PRO A 205 -18.10 -9.08 -26.74
CA PRO A 205 -17.37 -8.70 -27.94
C PRO A 205 -16.29 -7.63 -27.72
N TYR A 206 -16.34 -6.87 -26.61
CA TYR A 206 -15.38 -5.80 -26.33
C TYR A 206 -14.25 -6.22 -25.37
N ILE A 207 -13.05 -5.71 -25.63
CA ILE A 207 -11.84 -5.91 -24.83
C ILE A 207 -11.41 -4.58 -24.23
N GLY A 208 -11.26 -4.54 -22.91
CA GLY A 208 -10.90 -3.33 -22.18
C GLY A 208 -10.35 -3.64 -20.79
N SER A 209 -10.30 -2.63 -19.92
CA SER A 209 -9.87 -2.82 -18.53
C SER A 209 -10.72 -3.86 -17.82
N GLY A 210 -10.08 -4.81 -17.16
CA GLY A 210 -10.73 -5.94 -16.49
C GLY A 210 -10.79 -7.22 -17.34
N SER A 211 -10.66 -7.13 -18.67
CA SER A 211 -10.74 -8.30 -19.56
C SER A 211 -9.60 -9.28 -19.27
N GLN A 212 -9.86 -10.57 -19.44
CA GLN A 212 -8.84 -11.60 -19.31
C GLN A 212 -7.78 -11.44 -20.39
N VAL A 213 -6.52 -11.58 -20.00
CA VAL A 213 -5.41 -11.80 -20.94
C VAL A 213 -4.65 -13.03 -20.51
N ALA A 214 -4.22 -13.84 -21.48
CA ALA A 214 -3.53 -15.09 -21.22
C ALA A 214 -2.39 -15.31 -22.19
N ASN A 215 -1.43 -16.11 -21.74
CA ASN A 215 -0.43 -16.76 -22.58
C ASN A 215 -0.57 -18.28 -22.43
N GLN A 216 0.45 -19.03 -22.86
CA GLN A 216 0.42 -20.51 -22.82
C GLN A 216 0.43 -21.11 -21.40
N GLU A 217 0.87 -20.35 -20.40
CA GLU A 217 1.14 -20.82 -19.04
C GLU A 217 0.34 -20.07 -17.98
N THR A 218 0.15 -18.78 -18.17
CA THR A 218 -0.46 -17.88 -17.18
C THR A 218 -1.63 -17.11 -17.78
N TYR A 219 -2.51 -16.67 -16.88
CA TYR A 219 -3.58 -15.74 -17.18
C TYR A 219 -3.61 -14.64 -16.12
N GLY A 220 -4.12 -13.48 -16.51
CA GLY A 220 -4.31 -12.33 -15.65
C GLY A 220 -5.34 -11.39 -16.24
N THR A 221 -5.26 -10.13 -15.84
CA THR A 221 -6.21 -9.09 -16.21
C THR A 221 -5.53 -7.98 -17.03
N LEU A 222 -6.20 -7.52 -18.08
CA LEU A 222 -5.86 -6.29 -18.79
C LEU A 222 -6.12 -5.11 -17.85
N GLY A 223 -5.07 -4.39 -17.49
CA GLY A 223 -5.17 -3.23 -16.60
C GLY A 223 -5.74 -2.03 -17.33
N ALA A 224 -5.01 -1.48 -18.27
CA ALA A 224 -5.36 -0.23 -18.93
C ALA A 224 -5.09 -0.27 -20.43
N ILE A 225 -5.92 0.45 -21.19
CA ILE A 225 -5.59 0.82 -22.57
C ILE A 225 -4.64 2.01 -22.54
N VAL A 226 -3.51 1.88 -23.23
CA VAL A 226 -2.40 2.84 -23.15
C VAL A 226 -1.82 3.13 -24.52
N LYS A 227 -1.15 4.27 -24.62
CA LYS A 227 -0.40 4.68 -25.80
C LYS A 227 1.07 4.78 -25.46
N SER A 228 1.93 4.26 -26.34
CA SER A 228 3.36 4.49 -26.20
C SER A 228 3.75 5.95 -26.48
N GLN A 229 4.57 6.54 -25.62
CA GLN A 229 5.18 7.85 -25.86
C GLN A 229 6.36 7.76 -26.86
N SER A 230 6.99 6.59 -26.96
CA SER A 230 8.13 6.31 -27.85
C SER A 230 7.75 5.36 -29.00
N GLY A 231 8.59 5.31 -30.05
CA GLY A 231 8.33 4.48 -31.23
C GLY A 231 7.21 5.01 -32.13
N SER A 232 6.45 4.11 -32.76
CA SER A 232 5.32 4.40 -33.66
C SER A 232 4.08 4.98 -32.93
N ARG A 233 4.18 5.26 -31.63
CA ARG A 233 3.08 5.72 -30.77
C ARG A 233 1.87 4.75 -30.79
N GLN A 234 2.17 3.46 -30.87
CA GLN A 234 1.20 2.39 -30.97
C GLN A 234 0.31 2.32 -29.73
N VAL A 235 -0.95 1.96 -29.97
CA VAL A 235 -1.92 1.65 -28.92
C VAL A 235 -1.73 0.21 -28.49
N GLY A 236 -1.83 -0.01 -27.19
CA GLY A 236 -1.76 -1.34 -26.61
C GLY A 236 -2.43 -1.36 -25.25
N PHE A 237 -2.00 -2.31 -24.44
CA PHE A 237 -2.49 -2.43 -23.09
C PHE A 237 -1.36 -2.67 -22.08
N LEU A 238 -1.65 -2.31 -20.84
CA LEU A 238 -0.82 -2.55 -19.67
C LEU A 238 -1.38 -3.75 -18.88
N THR A 239 -0.51 -4.64 -18.44
CA THR A 239 -0.80 -5.66 -17.42
C THR A 239 0.44 -5.88 -16.55
N ASN A 240 0.45 -6.85 -15.63
CA ASN A 240 1.66 -7.18 -14.88
C ASN A 240 2.70 -7.91 -15.75
N ARG A 241 3.97 -7.70 -15.42
CA ARG A 241 5.07 -8.45 -16.04
C ARG A 241 4.99 -9.94 -15.71
N HIS A 242 4.62 -10.35 -14.49
CA HIS A 242 4.46 -11.78 -14.19
C HIS A 242 3.28 -12.45 -14.91
N VAL A 243 2.31 -11.67 -15.38
CA VAL A 243 1.22 -12.18 -16.23
C VAL A 243 1.70 -12.34 -17.67
N ALA A 244 2.47 -11.37 -18.18
CA ALA A 244 2.78 -11.31 -19.59
C ALA A 244 4.12 -11.96 -19.98
N VAL A 245 5.09 -12.10 -19.07
CA VAL A 245 6.46 -12.50 -19.42
C VAL A 245 6.86 -13.81 -18.75
N ASN A 246 7.20 -14.80 -19.58
CA ASN A 246 8.00 -15.94 -19.15
C ASN A 246 9.50 -15.58 -19.29
N LEU A 247 10.32 -15.94 -18.31
CA LEU A 247 11.78 -15.71 -18.32
C LEU A 247 12.49 -16.43 -19.47
N ASP A 248 11.97 -17.56 -19.93
CA ASP A 248 12.51 -18.33 -21.05
C ASP A 248 12.04 -17.78 -22.41
N TYR A 249 10.96 -16.98 -22.43
CA TYR A 249 10.33 -16.43 -23.63
C TYR A 249 9.99 -14.94 -23.46
N PRO A 250 10.96 -14.03 -23.62
CA PRO A 250 10.76 -12.61 -23.34
C PRO A 250 9.74 -11.93 -24.27
N SER A 251 9.60 -12.40 -25.52
CA SER A 251 8.60 -11.92 -26.49
C SER A 251 7.34 -12.79 -26.48
N GLN A 252 6.77 -12.99 -25.29
CA GLN A 252 5.59 -13.83 -25.10
C GLN A 252 4.37 -13.23 -25.82
N LYS A 253 3.62 -14.11 -26.49
CA LYS A 253 2.34 -13.75 -27.14
C LYS A 253 1.20 -13.74 -26.12
N MET A 254 0.37 -12.72 -26.22
CA MET A 254 -0.82 -12.53 -25.39
C MET A 254 -2.10 -12.71 -26.21
N PHE A 255 -3.11 -13.29 -25.57
CA PHE A 255 -4.39 -13.66 -26.18
C PHE A 255 -5.55 -13.26 -25.28
N HIS A 256 -6.73 -13.11 -25.90
CA HIS A 256 -8.01 -12.99 -25.20
C HIS A 256 -9.04 -13.98 -25.74
N PRO A 257 -9.79 -14.70 -24.88
CA PRO A 257 -9.47 -14.92 -23.48
C PRO A 257 -8.30 -15.92 -23.32
N LEU A 258 -8.13 -16.84 -24.27
CA LEU A 258 -7.16 -17.96 -24.18
C LEU A 258 -6.35 -18.12 -25.47
N PRO A 259 -5.14 -18.70 -25.40
CA PRO A 259 -4.43 -19.10 -26.60
C PRO A 259 -5.12 -20.28 -27.32
N PRO A 260 -4.94 -20.43 -28.65
CA PRO A 260 -5.61 -21.47 -29.46
C PRO A 260 -5.41 -22.92 -28.99
N THR A 261 -4.33 -23.19 -28.26
CA THR A 261 -3.99 -24.49 -27.68
C THR A 261 -4.84 -24.84 -26.45
N LEU A 262 -5.38 -23.84 -25.75
CA LEU A 262 -6.17 -24.00 -24.54
C LEU A 262 -7.66 -23.73 -24.76
N GLY A 263 -8.03 -23.01 -25.81
CA GLY A 263 -9.41 -22.71 -26.13
C GLY A 263 -9.55 -21.67 -27.24
N PRO A 264 -10.79 -21.24 -27.55
CA PRO A 264 -11.01 -20.15 -28.48
C PRO A 264 -10.42 -18.85 -27.94
N GLY A 265 -9.78 -18.08 -28.81
CA GLY A 265 -9.33 -16.74 -28.50
C GLY A 265 -8.61 -16.07 -29.67
N VAL A 266 -8.39 -14.78 -29.51
CA VAL A 266 -7.76 -13.89 -30.48
C VAL A 266 -6.36 -13.53 -30.02
N TYR A 267 -5.43 -13.42 -30.97
CA TYR A 267 -4.10 -12.90 -30.70
C TYR A 267 -4.17 -11.39 -30.52
N LEU A 268 -3.66 -10.88 -29.39
CA LEU A 268 -3.66 -9.45 -29.10
C LEU A 268 -2.35 -8.80 -29.53
N GLY A 269 -1.21 -9.44 -29.27
CA GLY A 269 0.11 -8.84 -29.44
C GLY A 269 1.18 -9.60 -28.65
N ALA A 270 2.41 -9.11 -28.70
CA ALA A 270 3.54 -9.66 -27.97
C ALA A 270 4.16 -8.60 -27.06
N VAL A 271 4.74 -9.03 -25.93
CA VAL A 271 5.36 -8.11 -24.98
C VAL A 271 6.48 -7.31 -25.64
N GLU A 272 6.38 -5.98 -25.54
CA GLU A 272 7.38 -5.04 -26.06
C GLU A 272 8.30 -4.54 -24.95
N ARG A 273 7.71 -4.12 -23.83
CA ARG A 273 8.45 -3.55 -22.69
C ARG A 273 7.90 -4.11 -21.40
N ALA A 274 8.78 -4.49 -20.48
CA ALA A 274 8.39 -4.97 -19.17
C ALA A 274 9.44 -4.62 -18.11
N THR A 275 8.99 -4.51 -16.87
CA THR A 275 9.83 -4.25 -15.70
C THR A 275 9.33 -5.07 -14.52
N SER A 276 10.24 -5.70 -13.78
CA SER A 276 9.90 -6.44 -12.55
C SER A 276 10.11 -5.56 -11.31
N PHE A 277 11.27 -4.93 -11.25
CA PHE A 277 11.75 -4.16 -10.12
C PHE A 277 12.48 -2.92 -10.63
N ILE A 278 12.52 -1.92 -9.78
CA ILE A 278 13.36 -0.74 -9.93
C ILE A 278 14.14 -0.53 -8.64
N THR A 279 15.30 0.10 -8.75
CA THR A 279 16.07 0.49 -7.58
C THR A 279 15.30 1.55 -6.79
N ASP A 280 15.48 1.52 -5.48
CA ASP A 280 14.70 2.30 -4.54
C ASP A 280 14.97 3.81 -4.61
N ASP A 281 16.18 4.18 -4.98
CA ASP A 281 16.62 5.55 -5.26
C ASP A 281 15.76 6.22 -6.33
N LEU A 282 15.39 5.51 -7.39
CA LEU A 282 14.57 6.06 -8.49
C LEU A 282 13.08 6.22 -8.14
N TRP A 283 12.59 5.56 -7.09
CA TRP A 283 11.17 5.59 -6.72
C TRP A 283 10.97 6.31 -5.37
N TYR A 284 11.49 5.76 -4.27
CA TYR A 284 11.32 6.35 -2.94
C TYR A 284 12.49 7.22 -2.51
N GLY A 285 13.61 7.15 -3.21
CA GLY A 285 14.79 7.95 -2.96
C GLY A 285 15.31 7.85 -1.53
N ILE A 286 15.58 9.02 -0.94
CA ILE A 286 16.04 9.12 0.46
C ILE A 286 15.11 8.48 1.49
N PHE A 287 13.84 8.20 1.13
CA PHE A 287 12.85 7.62 2.02
C PHE A 287 12.84 6.09 1.99
N ALA A 288 13.62 5.49 1.10
CA ALA A 288 13.92 4.08 1.16
C ALA A 288 14.88 3.78 2.32
N GLY A 289 14.70 2.63 2.96
CA GLY A 289 15.55 2.28 4.09
C GLY A 289 17.02 2.09 3.68
N ILE A 290 17.87 1.96 4.69
CA ILE A 290 19.33 1.90 4.53
C ILE A 290 19.86 0.52 4.07
N ASN A 291 18.99 -0.39 3.60
CA ASN A 291 19.45 -1.70 3.12
C ASN A 291 19.94 -1.53 1.66
N PRO A 292 21.19 -1.86 1.31
CA PRO A 292 21.66 -1.77 -0.06
C PRO A 292 20.96 -2.74 -1.03
N GLU A 293 20.37 -3.83 -0.53
CA GLU A 293 19.59 -4.79 -1.31
C GLU A 293 18.09 -4.47 -1.22
N THR A 294 17.73 -3.23 -1.54
CA THR A 294 16.33 -2.76 -1.54
C THR A 294 15.81 -2.59 -2.96
N PHE A 295 14.69 -3.24 -3.27
CA PHE A 295 14.04 -3.19 -4.57
C PHE A 295 12.60 -2.71 -4.45
N VAL A 296 12.19 -1.84 -5.35
CA VAL A 296 10.79 -1.41 -5.45
C VAL A 296 10.12 -2.24 -6.52
N ARG A 297 8.96 -2.78 -6.17
CA ARG A 297 8.16 -3.56 -7.09
C ARG A 297 7.46 -2.65 -8.09
N ALA A 298 7.77 -2.82 -9.37
CA ALA A 298 7.12 -2.13 -10.47
C ALA A 298 6.19 -3.09 -11.24
N ASP A 299 6.68 -4.30 -11.55
CA ASP A 299 5.94 -5.42 -12.14
C ASP A 299 4.87 -5.06 -13.19
N GLY A 300 5.27 -4.36 -14.25
CA GLY A 300 4.37 -3.97 -15.34
C GLY A 300 4.92 -4.36 -16.70
N ALA A 301 4.02 -4.62 -17.65
CA ALA A 301 4.33 -4.95 -19.03
C ALA A 301 3.37 -4.25 -20.00
N PHE A 302 3.96 -3.69 -21.05
CA PHE A 302 3.28 -3.10 -22.19
C PHE A 302 3.26 -4.08 -23.36
N ILE A 303 2.07 -4.24 -23.93
CA ILE A 303 1.81 -5.10 -25.09
C ILE A 303 1.08 -4.23 -26.13
N PRO A 304 1.75 -3.82 -27.22
CA PRO A 304 1.09 -3.19 -28.36
C PRO A 304 0.09 -4.17 -28.99
N PHE A 305 -1.06 -3.65 -29.45
CA PHE A 305 -1.95 -4.45 -30.27
C PHE A 305 -1.29 -4.77 -31.61
N ALA A 306 -1.45 -6.01 -32.08
CA ALA A 306 -0.95 -6.44 -33.38
C ALA A 306 -1.52 -5.58 -34.51
N ASP A 307 -0.76 -5.38 -35.59
CA ASP A 307 -1.14 -4.49 -36.68
C ASP A 307 -2.44 -4.92 -37.39
N ASP A 308 -2.77 -6.22 -37.35
CA ASP A 308 -3.97 -6.83 -37.92
C ASP A 308 -5.11 -7.01 -36.90
N PHE A 309 -4.94 -6.54 -35.66
CA PHE A 309 -5.96 -6.64 -34.63
C PHE A 309 -7.10 -5.64 -34.86
N ASP A 310 -8.34 -6.11 -34.72
CA ASP A 310 -9.53 -5.26 -34.90
C ASP A 310 -9.74 -4.30 -33.72
N MET A 311 -9.20 -3.10 -33.85
CA MET A 311 -9.32 -2.02 -32.87
C MET A 311 -10.75 -1.50 -32.65
N SER A 312 -11.76 -1.93 -33.44
CA SER A 312 -13.16 -1.61 -33.16
C SER A 312 -13.72 -2.36 -31.95
N THR A 313 -13.07 -3.48 -31.58
CA THR A 313 -13.41 -4.28 -30.39
C THR A 313 -12.80 -3.75 -29.09
N VAL A 314 -11.94 -2.73 -29.16
CA VAL A 314 -11.30 -2.16 -27.96
C VAL A 314 -12.17 -1.05 -27.37
N THR A 315 -12.38 -1.10 -26.04
CA THR A 315 -13.10 -0.07 -25.29
C THR A 315 -12.26 0.51 -24.15
N THR A 316 -12.45 1.80 -23.87
CA THR A 316 -11.88 2.47 -22.70
C THR A 316 -12.79 2.43 -21.47
N SER A 317 -14.06 2.04 -21.64
CA SER A 317 -15.02 1.90 -20.56
C SER A 317 -14.75 0.65 -19.73
N VAL A 318 -14.86 0.77 -18.41
CA VAL A 318 -14.59 -0.34 -17.49
C VAL A 318 -15.91 -1.00 -17.11
N LYS A 319 -16.05 -2.31 -17.37
CA LYS A 319 -17.31 -3.02 -17.16
C LYS A 319 -17.81 -2.93 -15.72
N GLY A 320 -19.07 -2.53 -15.53
CA GLY A 320 -19.68 -2.32 -14.21
C GLY A 320 -19.29 -1.01 -13.52
N VAL A 321 -18.39 -0.21 -14.11
CA VAL A 321 -17.93 1.08 -13.57
C VAL A 321 -18.25 2.23 -14.53
N GLY A 322 -18.05 2.02 -15.83
CA GLY A 322 -18.19 3.03 -16.88
C GLY A 322 -16.88 3.76 -17.17
N GLU A 323 -16.98 5.03 -17.54
CA GLU A 323 -15.83 5.89 -17.84
C GLU A 323 -14.98 6.16 -16.59
N ILE A 324 -13.67 6.19 -16.79
CA ILE A 324 -12.69 6.51 -15.75
C ILE A 324 -12.06 7.88 -16.02
N GLY A 325 -11.58 8.51 -14.95
CA GLY A 325 -10.84 9.76 -15.02
C GLY A 325 -9.35 9.53 -15.29
N ASP A 326 -8.60 10.63 -15.33
CA ASP A 326 -7.15 10.58 -15.43
C ASP A 326 -6.51 9.90 -14.22
N VAL A 327 -5.26 9.48 -14.40
CA VAL A 327 -4.45 8.89 -13.32
C VAL A 327 -4.32 9.91 -12.18
N LYS A 328 -4.73 9.50 -10.98
CA LYS A 328 -4.50 10.30 -9.77
C LYS A 328 -3.07 10.05 -9.28
N VAL A 329 -2.19 11.01 -9.58
CA VAL A 329 -0.81 11.00 -9.11
C VAL A 329 -0.76 11.10 -7.58
N ILE A 330 0.01 10.22 -6.95
CA ILE A 330 0.22 10.25 -5.50
C ILE A 330 1.29 11.29 -5.17
N ASP A 331 0.85 12.43 -4.66
CA ASP A 331 1.73 13.47 -4.13
C ASP A 331 2.00 13.23 -2.63
N LEU A 332 3.26 13.03 -2.27
CA LEU A 332 3.66 12.79 -0.89
C LEU A 332 3.43 14.02 0.01
N GLN A 333 3.33 15.23 -0.54
CA GLN A 333 3.01 16.44 0.22
C GLN A 333 1.53 16.51 0.63
N CYS A 334 0.67 15.69 0.02
CA CYS A 334 -0.74 15.68 0.36
C CYS A 334 -0.98 15.10 1.76
N SER A 335 -2.13 15.47 2.33
CA SER A 335 -2.55 14.94 3.62
C SER A 335 -2.66 13.41 3.57
N ILE A 336 -2.38 12.74 4.68
CA ILE A 336 -2.42 11.27 4.76
C ILE A 336 -3.80 10.74 4.32
N GLY A 337 -4.87 11.42 4.75
CA GLY A 337 -6.26 11.08 4.42
C GLY A 337 -6.68 11.36 2.97
N SER A 338 -5.81 11.94 2.14
CA SER A 338 -6.04 12.06 0.69
C SER A 338 -5.94 10.71 -0.04
N LEU A 339 -5.26 9.74 0.58
CA LEU A 339 -5.02 8.39 0.09
C LEU A 339 -5.47 7.33 1.10
N ILE A 340 -4.99 7.40 2.33
CA ILE A 340 -5.26 6.40 3.36
C ILE A 340 -6.69 6.55 3.87
N GLY A 341 -7.40 5.44 3.98
CA GLY A 341 -8.84 5.40 4.30
C GLY A 341 -9.75 5.70 3.10
N LYS A 342 -9.19 6.01 1.92
CA LYS A 342 -10.00 6.21 0.72
C LYS A 342 -10.56 4.90 0.20
N GLN A 343 -11.79 5.00 -0.29
CA GLN A 343 -12.52 3.95 -0.96
C GLN A 343 -11.96 3.72 -2.37
N VAL A 344 -11.72 2.46 -2.70
CA VAL A 344 -11.24 2.00 -4.00
C VAL A 344 -12.14 0.91 -4.56
N MET A 345 -12.05 0.71 -5.86
CA MET A 345 -12.68 -0.39 -6.56
C MET A 345 -11.73 -0.94 -7.64
N LYS A 346 -12.01 -2.17 -8.08
CA LYS A 346 -11.31 -2.80 -9.20
C LYS A 346 -12.26 -3.70 -9.96
N VAL A 347 -11.97 -3.93 -11.24
CA VAL A 347 -12.63 -4.94 -12.07
C VAL A 347 -11.57 -5.90 -12.56
N GLY A 348 -11.74 -7.19 -12.24
CA GLY A 348 -10.77 -8.24 -12.58
C GLY A 348 -11.47 -9.49 -13.09
N ARG A 349 -10.79 -10.26 -13.95
CA ARG A 349 -11.39 -11.40 -14.63
C ARG A 349 -11.82 -12.55 -13.70
N SER A 350 -11.32 -12.58 -12.46
CA SER A 350 -11.62 -13.65 -11.51
C SER A 350 -12.71 -13.27 -10.52
N SER A 351 -12.63 -12.08 -9.92
CA SER A 351 -13.61 -11.63 -8.91
C SER A 351 -14.59 -10.57 -9.39
N GLY A 352 -14.49 -10.12 -10.64
CA GLY A 352 -15.36 -9.08 -11.19
C GLY A 352 -15.14 -7.73 -10.50
N LEU A 353 -16.22 -6.98 -10.29
CA LEU A 353 -16.21 -5.71 -9.57
C LEU A 353 -16.14 -5.94 -8.06
N THR A 354 -15.08 -5.46 -7.41
CA THR A 354 -14.95 -5.45 -5.93
C THR A 354 -14.59 -4.07 -5.43
N THR A 355 -14.86 -3.84 -4.14
CA THR A 355 -14.57 -2.60 -3.43
C THR A 355 -13.69 -2.85 -2.22
N GLY A 356 -12.92 -1.85 -1.85
CA GLY A 356 -11.96 -1.92 -0.75
C GLY A 356 -11.59 -0.55 -0.21
N THR A 357 -10.70 -0.56 0.77
CA THR A 357 -10.13 0.65 1.37
C THR A 357 -8.62 0.58 1.31
N VAL A 358 -7.97 1.69 0.93
CA VAL A 358 -6.51 1.82 1.05
C VAL A 358 -6.16 1.92 2.53
N LEU A 359 -5.60 0.86 3.09
CA LEU A 359 -5.27 0.79 4.51
C LEU A 359 -3.90 1.40 4.82
N ALA A 360 -2.94 1.21 3.90
CA ALA A 360 -1.58 1.68 4.07
C ALA A 360 -0.91 1.98 2.72
N TYR A 361 0.18 2.74 2.76
CA TYR A 361 1.04 3.03 1.62
C TYR A 361 2.51 2.70 1.92
N ALA A 362 3.30 2.49 0.87
CA ALA A 362 4.72 2.16 0.88
C ALA A 362 5.06 0.98 1.79
N LEU A 363 4.39 -0.16 1.62
CA LEU A 363 4.68 -1.37 2.37
C LEU A 363 6.12 -1.85 2.07
N GLU A 364 6.96 -1.88 3.10
CA GLU A 364 8.33 -2.37 3.11
C GLU A 364 8.39 -3.69 3.88
N TYR A 365 9.07 -4.71 3.34
CA TYR A 365 9.27 -5.99 4.02
C TYR A 365 10.55 -6.66 3.53
N ASN A 366 11.05 -7.64 4.27
CA ASN A 366 12.16 -8.48 3.84
C ASN A 366 11.65 -9.86 3.43
N ASP A 367 12.28 -10.46 2.42
CA ASP A 367 12.07 -11.88 2.12
C ASP A 367 12.94 -12.78 3.01
N GLU A 368 12.82 -14.09 2.84
CA GLU A 368 13.58 -15.09 3.60
C GLU A 368 15.09 -15.03 3.35
N LYS A 369 15.53 -14.39 2.26
CA LYS A 369 16.94 -14.21 1.89
C LYS A 369 17.52 -12.88 2.43
N GLY A 370 16.70 -12.04 3.07
CA GLY A 370 17.10 -10.74 3.59
C GLY A 370 17.01 -9.60 2.59
N ILE A 371 16.48 -9.84 1.38
CA ILE A 371 16.26 -8.81 0.37
C ILE A 371 15.06 -7.98 0.79
N CYS A 372 15.24 -6.65 0.78
CA CYS A 372 14.19 -5.71 1.12
C CYS A 372 13.39 -5.37 -0.13
N PHE A 373 12.07 -5.39 0.00
CA PHE A 373 11.15 -5.03 -1.07
C PHE A 373 10.18 -3.96 -0.60
N LEU A 374 9.88 -3.00 -1.47
CA LEU A 374 8.80 -2.04 -1.28
C LEU A 374 7.71 -2.21 -2.34
N THR A 375 6.48 -1.93 -1.94
CA THR A 375 5.30 -1.88 -2.79
C THR A 375 4.38 -0.75 -2.33
N ASP A 376 3.63 -0.17 -3.26
CA ASP A 376 2.95 1.10 -3.01
C ASP A 376 1.69 0.96 -2.17
N PHE A 377 0.69 0.19 -2.59
CA PHE A 377 -0.62 0.17 -1.90
C PHE A 377 -0.83 -1.11 -1.11
N LEU A 378 -1.43 -0.98 0.07
CA LEU A 378 -2.05 -2.08 0.81
C LEU A 378 -3.56 -1.81 0.88
N VAL A 379 -4.35 -2.64 0.19
CA VAL A 379 -5.81 -2.53 0.13
C VAL A 379 -6.45 -3.71 0.88
N VAL A 380 -7.51 -3.43 1.63
CA VAL A 380 -8.36 -4.46 2.27
C VAL A 380 -9.75 -4.37 1.67
N GLY A 381 -10.32 -5.53 1.31
CA GLY A 381 -11.67 -5.61 0.75
C GLY A 381 -12.76 -5.32 1.77
N GLU A 382 -13.92 -4.88 1.31
CA GLU A 382 -15.07 -4.57 2.17
C GLU A 382 -15.85 -5.83 2.58
N ASN A 383 -16.63 -5.73 3.66
CA ASN A 383 -17.56 -6.78 4.10
C ASN A 383 -16.92 -8.17 4.31
N GLN A 384 -15.66 -8.21 4.73
CA GLN A 384 -14.87 -9.44 4.90
C GLN A 384 -14.60 -10.22 3.60
N LEU A 385 -14.89 -9.61 2.44
CA LEU A 385 -14.56 -10.18 1.14
C LEU A 385 -13.12 -9.80 0.76
N SER A 386 -12.46 -10.68 0.01
CA SER A 386 -11.17 -10.38 -0.59
C SER A 386 -11.33 -9.29 -1.64
N PHE A 387 -10.38 -8.35 -1.69
CA PHE A 387 -10.38 -7.34 -2.75
C PHE A 387 -9.99 -7.95 -4.10
N ASP A 388 -9.11 -8.96 -4.12
CA ASP A 388 -8.68 -9.69 -5.32
C ASP A 388 -8.74 -11.21 -5.14
N LEU A 389 -8.73 -11.92 -6.28
CA LEU A 389 -8.52 -13.36 -6.39
C LEU A 389 -7.37 -13.66 -7.37
N GLU A 390 -6.86 -14.90 -7.34
CA GLU A 390 -5.90 -15.38 -8.33
C GLU A 390 -6.43 -15.16 -9.76
N GLY A 391 -5.62 -14.52 -10.61
CA GLY A 391 -6.00 -14.09 -11.96
C GLY A 391 -6.44 -12.61 -12.07
N ASP A 392 -6.67 -11.92 -10.97
CA ASP A 392 -6.94 -10.47 -10.99
C ASP A 392 -5.67 -9.60 -11.09
N SER A 393 -4.48 -10.21 -11.06
CA SER A 393 -3.21 -9.55 -11.34
C SER A 393 -3.30 -8.71 -12.62
N GLY A 394 -2.95 -7.44 -12.52
CA GLY A 394 -2.99 -6.47 -13.62
C GLY A 394 -4.22 -5.56 -13.59
N SER A 395 -5.27 -5.89 -12.83
CA SER A 395 -6.47 -5.05 -12.69
C SER A 395 -6.12 -3.66 -12.18
N LEU A 396 -6.82 -2.63 -12.68
CA LEU A 396 -6.70 -1.28 -12.14
C LEU A 396 -7.31 -1.16 -10.75
N ILE A 397 -6.59 -0.53 -9.84
CA ILE A 397 -7.09 0.00 -8.58
C ILE A 397 -7.52 1.43 -8.83
N MET A 398 -8.82 1.70 -8.71
CA MET A 398 -9.42 3.00 -8.98
C MET A 398 -9.98 3.58 -7.68
N MET A 399 -9.60 4.82 -7.36
CA MET A 399 -10.17 5.55 -6.24
C MET A 399 -11.56 6.07 -6.59
N LYS A 400 -12.54 5.83 -5.71
CA LYS A 400 -13.89 6.37 -5.87
C LYS A 400 -13.83 7.90 -5.74
N SER A 401 -14.53 8.61 -6.62
CA SER A 401 -14.70 10.05 -6.48
C SER A 401 -15.68 10.37 -5.35
N GLU A 402 -15.33 11.34 -4.50
CA GLU A 402 -16.19 11.79 -3.39
C GLU A 402 -17.41 12.59 -3.89
N ASN A 403 -17.31 13.23 -5.06
CA ASN A 403 -18.33 14.14 -5.61
C ASN A 403 -19.10 13.55 -6.81
N GLY A 404 -19.15 12.22 -6.96
CA GLY A 404 -19.84 11.56 -8.08
C GLY A 404 -19.16 11.73 -9.46
N GLY A 405 -17.96 12.29 -9.52
CA GLY A 405 -17.11 12.28 -10.71
C GLY A 405 -16.59 10.89 -11.09
N LYS A 406 -15.86 10.82 -12.20
CA LYS A 406 -15.27 9.57 -12.69
C LYS A 406 -14.26 8.99 -11.68
N PRO A 407 -14.24 7.66 -11.46
CA PRO A 407 -13.21 7.03 -10.64
C PRO A 407 -11.83 7.27 -11.22
N GLN A 408 -10.83 7.51 -10.37
CA GLN A 408 -9.47 7.83 -10.82
C GLN A 408 -8.53 6.64 -10.57
N PRO A 409 -7.88 6.09 -11.61
CA PRO A 409 -6.86 5.07 -11.44
C PRO A 409 -5.69 5.56 -10.59
N ILE A 410 -5.27 4.75 -9.61
CA ILE A 410 -4.11 5.03 -8.74
C ILE A 410 -3.03 3.95 -8.82
N GLY A 411 -3.41 2.72 -9.18
CA GLY A 411 -2.49 1.60 -9.19
C GLY A 411 -2.94 0.42 -10.01
N ILE A 412 -2.07 -0.59 -10.12
CA ILE A 412 -2.41 -1.92 -10.63
C ILE A 412 -2.22 -2.97 -9.54
N ILE A 413 -3.10 -3.98 -9.52
CA ILE A 413 -2.99 -5.10 -8.60
C ILE A 413 -1.74 -5.91 -8.96
N TRP A 414 -0.96 -6.26 -7.94
CA TRP A 414 0.15 -7.20 -8.06
C TRP A 414 -0.19 -8.57 -7.44
N GLY A 415 -0.93 -8.57 -6.33
CA GLY A 415 -1.23 -9.75 -5.49
C GLY A 415 -0.95 -9.42 -4.02
N GLY A 416 -1.06 -10.35 -3.06
CA GLY A 416 -0.70 -10.02 -1.68
C GLY A 416 -0.81 -11.14 -0.64
N THR A 417 -1.96 -11.79 -0.55
CA THR A 417 -2.24 -12.64 0.61
C THR A 417 -1.62 -14.05 0.54
N ALA A 418 -1.59 -14.67 -0.65
CA ALA A 418 -1.34 -16.11 -0.79
C ALA A 418 -0.02 -16.61 -0.16
N ASN A 419 0.99 -15.74 -0.01
CA ASN A 419 2.33 -16.13 0.44
C ASN A 419 2.78 -15.49 1.77
N ARG A 420 1.96 -14.67 2.44
CA ARG A 420 2.46 -13.76 3.51
C ARG A 420 1.60 -13.62 4.76
N GLY A 421 0.52 -14.39 4.81
CA GLY A 421 -0.41 -14.35 5.92
C GLY A 421 -1.46 -13.24 5.80
N ARG A 422 -2.43 -13.29 6.70
CA ARG A 422 -3.63 -12.44 6.72
C ARG A 422 -3.57 -11.44 7.87
N LEU A 423 -4.16 -10.25 7.72
CA LEU A 423 -4.11 -9.19 8.74
C LEU A 423 -5.11 -9.45 9.88
N LYS A 424 -4.65 -9.45 11.13
CA LYS A 424 -5.53 -9.50 12.30
C LYS A 424 -5.88 -8.08 12.78
N LEU A 425 -6.97 -7.54 12.25
CA LEU A 425 -7.42 -6.17 12.55
C LEU A 425 -8.18 -6.05 13.88
N LYS A 426 -8.90 -7.10 14.29
CA LYS A 426 -9.74 -7.08 15.50
C LYS A 426 -9.67 -8.42 16.24
N VAL A 427 -9.53 -8.34 17.56
CA VAL A 427 -9.59 -9.52 18.43
C VAL A 427 -10.98 -10.16 18.33
N GLY A 428 -11.00 -11.49 18.17
CA GLY A 428 -12.24 -12.27 18.05
C GLY A 428 -12.86 -12.29 16.65
N GLN A 429 -12.24 -11.63 15.66
CA GLN A 429 -12.61 -11.75 14.25
C GLN A 429 -11.55 -12.53 13.47
N PRO A 430 -11.95 -13.21 12.36
CA PRO A 430 -10.99 -13.87 11.51
C PRO A 430 -10.01 -12.86 10.90
N PRO A 431 -8.76 -13.28 10.61
CA PRO A 431 -7.83 -12.47 9.83
C PRO A 431 -8.42 -12.06 8.48
N VAL A 432 -8.04 -10.92 7.92
CA VAL A 432 -8.53 -10.42 6.63
C VAL A 432 -7.47 -10.54 5.55
N ASN A 433 -7.92 -10.76 4.32
CA ASN A 433 -7.05 -10.73 3.15
C ASN A 433 -6.69 -9.29 2.80
N TRP A 434 -5.53 -9.12 2.20
CA TRP A 434 -5.02 -7.84 1.74
C TRP A 434 -4.35 -7.98 0.38
N THR A 435 -4.41 -6.90 -0.38
CA THR A 435 -3.91 -6.82 -1.75
C THR A 435 -2.83 -5.76 -1.82
N SER A 436 -1.73 -6.12 -2.45
CA SER A 436 -0.66 -5.20 -2.79
C SER A 436 -0.91 -4.60 -4.18
N GLY A 437 -0.67 -3.30 -4.30
CA GLY A 437 -0.70 -2.59 -5.59
C GLY A 437 0.58 -1.82 -5.86
N VAL A 438 0.83 -1.56 -7.15
CA VAL A 438 1.91 -0.70 -7.65
C VAL A 438 1.33 0.64 -8.11
N ASP A 439 2.02 1.75 -7.84
CA ASP A 439 1.68 3.10 -8.31
C ASP A 439 1.64 3.17 -9.84
N LEU A 440 0.44 3.43 -10.38
CA LEU A 440 0.21 3.44 -11.82
C LEU A 440 0.93 4.61 -12.49
N GLY A 441 0.90 5.81 -11.89
CA GLY A 441 1.51 6.99 -12.50
C GLY A 441 3.02 6.83 -12.67
N ARG A 442 3.68 6.28 -11.64
CA ARG A 442 5.11 5.97 -11.69
C ARG A 442 5.43 4.85 -12.67
N LEU A 443 4.60 3.82 -12.72
CA LEU A 443 4.78 2.70 -13.66
C LEU A 443 4.63 3.15 -15.12
N LEU A 444 3.62 3.96 -15.42
CA LEU A 444 3.41 4.54 -16.75
C LEU A 444 4.60 5.40 -17.19
N ASN A 445 5.13 6.23 -16.29
CA ASN A 445 6.33 7.02 -16.58
C ASN A 445 7.54 6.13 -16.87
N LEU A 446 7.76 5.09 -16.05
CA LEU A 446 8.87 4.14 -16.23
C LEU A 446 8.78 3.41 -17.58
N LEU A 447 7.57 3.02 -17.97
CA LEU A 447 7.29 2.38 -19.25
C LEU A 447 7.06 3.39 -20.38
N GLN A 448 7.15 4.69 -20.16
CA GLN A 448 6.88 5.75 -21.15
C GLN A 448 5.54 5.56 -21.88
N LEU A 449 4.45 5.50 -21.10
CA LEU A 449 3.10 5.25 -21.56
C LEU A 449 2.15 6.36 -21.09
N ASP A 450 1.15 6.67 -21.92
CA ASP A 450 0.02 7.51 -21.56
C ASP A 450 -1.26 6.66 -21.44
N LEU A 451 -2.05 6.92 -20.39
CA LEU A 451 -3.36 6.28 -20.23
C LEU A 451 -4.36 6.84 -21.25
N ILE A 452 -5.15 5.96 -21.88
CA ILE A 452 -6.29 6.37 -22.71
C ILE A 452 -7.58 6.13 -21.92
N THR A 453 -8.31 7.20 -21.63
CA THR A 453 -9.52 7.19 -20.78
C THR A 453 -10.82 7.45 -21.54
N THR A 454 -10.74 7.75 -22.84
CA THR A 454 -11.87 8.12 -23.70
C THR A 454 -11.78 7.43 -25.05
N ASP A 455 -12.94 7.14 -25.63
CA ASP A 455 -13.02 6.51 -26.95
C ASP A 455 -12.57 7.49 -28.05
N GLU A 456 -12.74 8.80 -27.89
CA GLU A 456 -12.18 9.80 -28.81
C GLU A 456 -10.65 9.78 -28.80
N GLY A 457 -10.04 9.59 -27.62
CA GLY A 457 -8.61 9.40 -27.48
C GLY A 457 -8.10 8.14 -28.17
N LEU A 458 -8.96 7.12 -28.29
CA LEU A 458 -8.69 5.89 -29.04
C LEU A 458 -8.87 6.11 -30.56
N GLU A 459 -9.94 6.79 -30.99
CA GLU A 459 -10.27 7.06 -32.40
C GLU A 459 -9.29 8.02 -33.09
N GLY A 460 -8.83 9.06 -32.39
CA GLY A 460 -7.81 9.99 -32.90
C GLY A 460 -6.48 9.31 -33.27
N LEU A 461 -6.25 8.10 -32.76
CA LEU A 461 -5.09 7.27 -33.07
C LEU A 461 -5.35 6.26 -34.19
N LYS A 462 -6.61 5.83 -34.38
CA LYS A 462 -7.03 5.01 -35.53
C LYS A 462 -6.80 5.76 -36.86
N GLY A 463 -6.99 7.08 -36.87
CA GLY A 463 -6.84 7.93 -38.06
C GLY A 463 -5.39 8.13 -38.56
N LEU A 464 -4.37 7.95 -37.72
CA LEU A 464 -2.96 8.11 -38.14
C LEU A 464 -2.43 6.94 -38.99
N PHE A 465 -3.11 5.79 -38.98
CA PHE A 465 -2.70 4.60 -39.74
C PHE A 465 -3.37 4.49 -41.11
N CYS A 466 -4.33 5.36 -41.44
CA CYS A 466 -5.05 5.34 -42.72
C CYS A 466 -4.37 6.18 -43.84
N VAL A 467 -3.27 6.88 -43.54
CA VAL A 467 -2.51 7.68 -44.54
C VAL A 467 -1.19 7.00 -44.90
N LYS A 468 -1.26 5.76 -45.37
CA LYS A 468 -0.20 5.12 -46.16
C LYS A 468 -0.83 4.24 -47.24
N TYR A 469 -1.30 4.88 -48.31
CA TYR A 469 -1.45 4.26 -49.62
C TYR A 469 -0.68 5.09 -50.64
#